data_AF-A0A0Q3LRH8-F1
#
_entry.id   AF-A0A0Q3LRH8-F1
#
_cell.length_a   1.000
_cell.length_b   1.000
_cell.length_c   1.000
_cell.angle_alpha   90.00
_cell.angle_beta   90.00
_cell.angle_gamma   90.00
#
_symmetry.space_group_name_H-M   'P 1'
#
loop_
_entity.id
_entity.type
_entity.pdbx_description
1 polymer ?
#
loop_
_entity_poly.entity_id
_entity_poly.type
_entity_poly.pdbx_seq_one_letter_code
_entity_poly.pdbx_strand_id
1 'polypeptide(L)'
;MNKYVVNSTEKDLSDAESSTKGYSSYFQHDENLEPSDQLKPKNKKYDANLEVARSVGLKKSITTNTSLSVSQFLIFGPYALAFWYGTKLTAEDENYDISRVLIKQLIDSSSTEGYKPDRLIGETEFRNVHFGYPSRPNVKITLDGWDIWTLNVKWLQENIGVVSQEPVLFATVARNIL
;
A
#
# COMPACT_ATOMS: atom_id res chain seq x y z
N MET A 1 -25.52 -6.24 -5.58
CA MET A 1 -25.01 -6.92 -4.36
C MET A 1 -25.78 -6.55 -3.08
N ASN A 2 -26.17 -5.29 -2.88
CA ASN A 2 -26.71 -4.79 -1.60
C ASN A 2 -28.07 -5.39 -1.16
N LYS A 3 -28.95 -5.78 -2.09
CA LYS A 3 -30.27 -6.37 -1.74
C LYS A 3 -30.21 -7.80 -1.17
N TYR A 4 -29.20 -8.59 -1.52
CA TYR A 4 -29.12 -10.00 -1.08
C TYR A 4 -28.62 -10.15 0.35
N VAL A 5 -27.64 -9.31 0.75
CA VAL A 5 -27.10 -9.31 2.12
C VAL A 5 -28.12 -8.74 3.10
N VAL A 6 -28.82 -7.66 2.73
CA VAL A 6 -29.89 -7.06 3.55
C VAL A 6 -31.04 -8.07 3.78
N ASN A 7 -31.53 -8.72 2.73
CA ASN A 7 -32.61 -9.72 2.86
C ASN A 7 -32.18 -10.94 3.72
N SER A 8 -30.92 -11.38 3.62
CA SER A 8 -30.42 -12.46 4.48
C SER A 8 -30.36 -12.03 5.94
N THR A 9 -29.91 -10.80 6.20
CA THR A 9 -29.73 -10.28 7.56
C THR A 9 -31.09 -10.02 8.22
N GLU A 10 -32.06 -9.49 7.49
CA GLU A 10 -33.45 -9.33 7.95
C GLU A 10 -34.11 -10.67 8.25
N LYS A 11 -33.89 -11.68 7.40
CA LYS A 11 -34.39 -13.03 7.64
C LYS A 11 -33.77 -13.65 8.90
N ASP A 12 -32.45 -13.53 9.06
CA ASP A 12 -31.75 -14.06 10.24
C ASP A 12 -32.18 -13.35 11.53
N LEU A 13 -32.44 -12.04 11.46
CA LEU A 13 -33.01 -11.25 12.56
C LEU A 13 -34.43 -11.72 12.90
N SER A 14 -35.27 -11.95 11.89
CA SER A 14 -36.63 -12.46 12.07
C SER A 14 -36.66 -13.87 12.69
N ASP A 15 -35.76 -14.75 12.25
CA ASP A 15 -35.60 -16.11 12.78
C ASP A 15 -35.07 -16.10 14.22
N ALA A 16 -34.14 -15.19 14.54
CA ALA A 16 -33.62 -14.98 15.89
C ALA A 16 -34.68 -14.38 16.84
N GLU A 17 -35.47 -13.41 16.39
CA GLU A 17 -36.59 -12.84 17.16
C GLU A 17 -37.67 -13.89 17.43
N SER A 18 -38.01 -14.72 16.44
CA SER A 18 -39.00 -15.79 16.58
C SER A 18 -38.53 -16.86 17.57
N SER A 19 -37.23 -17.19 17.55
CA SER A 19 -36.63 -18.10 18.52
C SER A 19 -36.70 -17.50 19.94
N THR A 20 -36.29 -16.24 20.11
CA THR A 20 -36.27 -15.52 21.40
C THR A 20 -37.67 -15.38 22.02
N LYS A 21 -38.70 -15.06 21.21
CA LYS A 21 -40.10 -15.04 21.64
C LYS A 21 -40.58 -16.43 22.08
N GLY A 22 -40.14 -17.46 21.36
CA GLY A 22 -40.32 -18.85 21.75
C GLY A 22 -39.81 -19.10 23.17
N TYR A 23 -38.50 -18.89 23.41
CA TYR A 23 -37.85 -19.06 24.71
C TYR A 23 -38.59 -18.34 25.85
N SER A 24 -38.88 -17.04 25.69
CA SER A 24 -39.57 -16.24 26.71
C SER A 24 -40.92 -16.85 27.10
N SER A 25 -41.66 -17.35 26.12
CA SER A 25 -42.95 -18.02 26.36
C SER A 25 -42.86 -19.41 27.01
N TYR A 26 -41.69 -20.08 26.98
CA TYR A 26 -41.47 -21.33 27.72
C TYR A 26 -41.23 -21.04 29.20
N PHE A 27 -40.33 -20.11 29.51
CA PHE A 27 -39.98 -19.78 30.90
C PHE A 27 -41.13 -19.14 31.67
N GLN A 28 -41.94 -18.27 31.04
CA GLN A 28 -43.14 -17.68 31.67
C GLN A 28 -44.25 -18.69 31.97
N HIS A 29 -44.18 -19.93 31.48
CA HIS A 29 -45.22 -20.95 31.72
C HIS A 29 -44.75 -22.07 32.66
N ASP A 30 -43.43 -22.32 32.75
CA ASP A 30 -42.85 -23.22 33.75
C ASP A 30 -43.09 -22.69 35.18
N GLU A 31 -43.11 -21.37 35.35
CA GLU A 31 -43.50 -20.69 36.61
C GLU A 31 -44.96 -20.99 37.03
N ASN A 32 -45.83 -21.42 36.10
CA ASN A 32 -47.26 -21.67 36.34
C ASN A 32 -47.62 -23.17 36.53
N LEU A 33 -46.66 -24.09 36.63
CA LEU A 33 -46.87 -25.55 36.83
C LEU A 33 -47.98 -26.16 35.94
N GLU A 34 -47.87 -25.96 34.62
CA GLU A 34 -48.75 -26.56 33.63
C GLU A 34 -48.58 -28.11 33.53
N PRO A 35 -49.66 -28.89 33.30
CA PRO A 35 -49.58 -30.35 33.16
C PRO A 35 -48.63 -30.81 32.05
N SER A 36 -47.82 -31.84 32.32
CA SER A 36 -46.75 -32.35 31.44
C SER A 36 -47.17 -32.67 29.99
N ASP A 37 -48.44 -32.93 29.74
CA ASP A 37 -48.98 -33.27 28.42
C ASP A 37 -49.11 -32.06 27.49
N GLN A 38 -49.26 -30.84 28.04
CA GLN A 38 -49.32 -29.60 27.26
C GLN A 38 -47.94 -29.07 26.85
N LEU A 39 -46.89 -29.48 27.57
CA LEU A 39 -45.49 -29.09 27.33
C LEU A 39 -44.86 -29.83 26.13
N LYS A 40 -45.25 -31.09 25.89
CA LYS A 40 -44.73 -31.95 24.81
C LYS A 40 -44.83 -31.34 23.40
N PRO A 41 -46.00 -30.87 22.92
CA PRO A 41 -46.12 -30.31 21.58
C PRO A 41 -45.41 -28.95 21.45
N LYS A 42 -45.33 -28.18 22.54
CA LYS A 42 -44.63 -26.90 22.57
C LYS A 42 -43.13 -27.13 22.39
N ASN A 43 -42.49 -27.93 23.25
CA ASN A 43 -41.05 -28.23 23.17
C ASN A 43 -40.63 -28.72 21.78
N LYS A 44 -41.43 -29.59 21.16
CA LYS A 44 -41.22 -30.06 19.79
C LYS A 44 -41.17 -28.94 18.74
N LYS A 45 -42.00 -27.90 18.86
CA LYS A 45 -42.01 -26.73 17.96
C LYS A 45 -40.75 -25.88 18.13
N TYR A 46 -40.27 -25.77 19.36
CA TYR A 46 -39.04 -25.03 19.64
C TYR A 46 -37.79 -25.78 19.19
N ASP A 47 -37.73 -27.09 19.40
CA ASP A 47 -36.65 -27.94 18.89
C ASP A 47 -36.58 -27.88 17.35
N ALA A 48 -37.74 -27.87 16.69
CA ALA A 48 -37.82 -27.70 15.24
C ALA A 48 -37.29 -26.33 14.77
N ASN A 49 -37.62 -25.24 15.49
CA ASN A 49 -37.11 -23.91 15.16
C ASN A 49 -35.58 -23.81 15.35
N LEU A 50 -35.05 -24.44 16.40
CA LEU A 50 -33.61 -24.50 16.65
C LEU A 50 -32.87 -25.30 15.58
N GLU A 51 -33.43 -26.42 15.13
CA GLU A 51 -32.84 -27.24 14.09
C GLU A 51 -32.75 -26.48 12.75
N VAL A 52 -33.79 -25.74 12.40
CA VAL A 52 -33.80 -24.85 11.23
C VAL A 52 -32.72 -23.78 11.36
N ALA A 53 -32.67 -23.06 12.49
CA ALA A 53 -31.68 -22.02 12.74
C ALA A 53 -30.23 -22.56 12.66
N ARG A 54 -29.99 -23.74 13.21
CA ARG A 54 -28.68 -24.42 13.16
C ARG A 54 -28.27 -24.77 11.73
N SER A 55 -29.18 -25.36 10.95
CA SER A 55 -28.88 -25.77 9.57
C SER A 55 -28.63 -24.57 8.65
N VAL A 56 -29.36 -23.46 8.85
CA VAL A 56 -29.15 -22.18 8.16
C VAL A 56 -27.80 -21.57 8.53
N GLY A 57 -27.45 -21.57 9.82
CA GLY A 57 -26.17 -21.09 10.31
C GLY A 57 -24.97 -21.83 9.72
N LEU A 58 -25.05 -23.17 9.63
CA LEU A 58 -24.01 -24.00 9.02
C LEU A 58 -23.84 -23.71 7.52
N LYS A 59 -24.94 -23.63 6.76
CA LYS A 59 -24.89 -23.32 5.32
C LYS A 59 -24.36 -21.91 5.06
N LYS A 60 -24.76 -20.94 5.89
CA LYS A 60 -24.30 -19.55 5.79
C LYS A 60 -22.80 -19.44 6.04
N SER A 61 -22.29 -20.04 7.11
CA SER A 61 -20.86 -19.98 7.47
C SER A 61 -19.96 -20.57 6.38
N ILE A 62 -20.34 -21.71 5.81
CA ILE A 62 -19.57 -22.35 4.72
C ILE A 62 -19.55 -21.43 3.49
N THR A 63 -20.70 -20.86 3.11
CA THR A 63 -20.81 -20.00 1.94
C THR A 63 -20.01 -18.70 2.11
N THR A 64 -20.09 -18.05 3.28
CA THR A 64 -19.37 -16.79 3.54
C THR A 64 -17.87 -17.00 3.59
N ASN A 65 -17.40 -18.04 4.26
CA ASN A 65 -15.96 -18.31 4.40
C ASN A 65 -15.33 -18.74 3.08
N THR A 66 -16.05 -19.53 2.28
CA THR A 66 -15.59 -19.93 0.94
C THR A 66 -15.48 -18.71 0.03
N SER A 67 -16.51 -17.85 0.02
CA SER A 67 -16.50 -16.61 -0.76
C SER A 67 -15.35 -15.67 -0.37
N LEU A 68 -15.12 -15.49 0.92
CA LEU A 68 -14.02 -14.67 1.43
C LEU A 68 -12.66 -15.26 1.05
N SER A 69 -12.49 -16.58 1.16
CA SER A 69 -11.23 -17.26 0.83
C SER A 69 -10.91 -17.16 -0.66
N VAL A 70 -11.91 -17.33 -1.53
CA VAL A 70 -11.74 -17.16 -2.99
C VAL A 70 -11.35 -15.71 -3.32
N SER A 71 -12.00 -14.74 -2.69
CA SER A 71 -11.69 -13.32 -2.90
C SER A 71 -10.26 -13.00 -2.46
N GLN A 72 -9.84 -13.52 -1.31
CA GLN A 72 -8.50 -13.29 -0.78
C GLN A 72 -7.41 -13.96 -1.63
N PHE A 73 -7.70 -15.13 -2.19
CA PHE A 73 -6.79 -15.83 -3.10
C PHE A 73 -6.60 -15.07 -4.42
N LEU A 74 -7.67 -14.51 -5.00
CA LEU A 74 -7.58 -13.73 -6.23
C LEU A 74 -6.84 -12.40 -6.06
N ILE A 75 -6.77 -11.87 -4.84
CA ILE A 75 -5.93 -10.72 -4.52
C ILE A 75 -4.47 -11.18 -4.47
N PHE A 76 -4.11 -12.13 -3.61
CA PHE A 76 -2.71 -12.49 -3.38
C PHE A 76 -2.05 -13.31 -4.50
N GLY A 77 -2.81 -14.06 -5.28
CA GLY A 77 -2.29 -14.88 -6.38
C GLY A 77 -1.51 -14.04 -7.41
N PRO A 78 -2.13 -13.01 -8.01
CA PRO A 78 -1.44 -12.09 -8.92
C PRO A 78 -0.26 -11.36 -8.29
N TYR A 79 -0.33 -10.97 -7.01
CA TYR A 79 0.81 -10.34 -6.32
C TYR A 79 2.01 -11.29 -6.22
N ALA A 80 1.79 -12.56 -5.88
CA ALA A 80 2.86 -13.55 -5.83
C ALA A 80 3.47 -13.81 -7.21
N LEU A 81 2.64 -13.88 -8.26
CA LEU A 81 3.11 -14.04 -9.65
C LEU A 81 3.90 -12.82 -10.12
N ALA A 82 3.45 -11.61 -9.81
CA ALA A 82 4.17 -10.38 -10.14
C ALA A 82 5.54 -10.34 -9.45
N PHE A 83 5.64 -10.76 -8.20
CA PHE A 83 6.91 -10.82 -7.48
C PHE A 83 7.85 -11.91 -8.03
N TRP A 84 7.32 -13.10 -8.31
CA TRP A 84 8.09 -14.18 -8.91
C TRP A 84 8.61 -13.81 -10.31
N TYR A 85 7.75 -13.25 -11.15
CA TYR A 85 8.14 -12.81 -12.49
C TYR A 85 9.09 -11.60 -12.45
N GLY A 86 8.85 -10.64 -11.54
CA GLY A 86 9.73 -9.49 -11.35
C GLY A 86 11.14 -9.89 -10.93
N THR A 87 11.27 -10.82 -9.97
CA THR A 87 12.58 -11.34 -9.54
C THR A 87 13.26 -12.19 -10.62
N LYS A 88 12.49 -12.93 -11.42
CA LYS A 88 13.01 -13.65 -12.60
C LYS A 88 13.60 -12.71 -13.66
N LEU A 89 12.92 -11.61 -13.98
CA LEU A 89 13.46 -10.62 -14.93
C LEU A 89 14.78 -10.01 -14.45
N THR A 90 14.89 -9.69 -13.16
CA THR A 90 16.14 -9.15 -12.59
C THR A 90 17.29 -10.16 -12.60
N ALA A 91 16.99 -11.47 -12.60
CA ALA A 91 18.01 -12.52 -12.60
C ALA A 91 18.46 -12.96 -14.01
N GLU A 92 17.63 -12.78 -15.03
CA GLU A 92 17.88 -13.30 -16.39
C GLU A 92 18.28 -12.20 -17.39
N ASP A 93 17.96 -10.93 -17.13
CA ASP A 93 18.31 -9.80 -18.01
C ASP A 93 19.27 -8.83 -17.29
N GLU A 94 20.53 -8.79 -17.72
CA GLU A 94 21.57 -7.87 -17.20
C GLU A 94 21.19 -6.38 -17.37
N ASN A 95 20.21 -6.07 -18.22
CA ASN A 95 19.80 -4.71 -18.52
C ASN A 95 18.49 -4.30 -17.82
N TYR A 96 17.79 -5.24 -17.18
CA TYR A 96 16.51 -5.02 -16.48
C TYR A 96 16.72 -4.87 -14.97
N ASP A 97 17.43 -3.83 -14.60
CA ASP A 97 17.63 -3.49 -13.19
C ASP A 97 16.48 -2.59 -12.70
N ILE A 98 15.61 -3.14 -11.85
CA ILE A 98 14.57 -2.34 -11.17
C ILE A 98 15.19 -1.21 -10.32
N SER A 99 16.43 -1.38 -9.87
CA SER A 99 17.22 -0.34 -9.19
C SER A 99 17.55 0.81 -10.15
N ARG A 100 17.63 0.60 -11.46
CA ARG A 100 17.74 1.70 -12.44
C ARG A 100 16.43 2.46 -12.63
N VAL A 101 15.27 1.88 -12.35
CA VAL A 101 14.00 2.62 -12.43
C VAL A 101 13.72 3.34 -11.10
N LEU A 102 14.15 2.76 -9.98
CA LEU A 102 13.92 3.30 -8.64
C LEU A 102 15.04 4.24 -8.13
N ILE A 103 16.28 4.10 -8.61
CA ILE A 103 17.48 4.75 -8.02
C ILE A 103 18.36 5.44 -9.10
N LYS A 104 18.01 5.44 -10.39
CA LYS A 104 18.88 6.06 -11.41
C LYS A 104 18.87 7.59 -11.33
N GLN A 105 19.72 8.12 -10.47
CA GLN A 105 20.36 9.40 -10.72
C GLN A 105 21.45 9.13 -11.77
N LEU A 106 21.28 9.69 -12.98
CA LEU A 106 22.28 9.60 -14.06
C LEU A 106 23.63 10.24 -13.68
N ILE A 107 23.65 11.00 -12.58
CA ILE A 107 24.79 11.73 -12.06
C ILE A 107 25.09 11.14 -10.69
N ASP A 108 26.21 10.44 -10.58
CA ASP A 108 26.67 9.89 -9.31
C ASP A 108 27.43 10.98 -8.52
N SER A 109 26.71 11.70 -7.65
CA SER A 109 27.32 12.67 -6.74
C SER A 109 28.18 12.03 -5.64
N SER A 110 28.10 10.71 -5.47
CA SER A 110 28.88 9.95 -4.49
C SER A 110 30.19 9.38 -5.04
N SER A 111 30.36 9.39 -6.37
CA SER A 111 31.58 8.90 -7.02
C SER A 111 32.79 9.79 -6.70
N THR A 112 33.92 9.14 -6.43
CA THR A 112 35.22 9.79 -6.26
C THR A 112 35.95 10.03 -7.57
N GLU A 113 35.40 9.58 -8.70
CA GLU A 113 35.99 9.71 -10.03
C GLU A 113 35.82 11.13 -10.61
N GLY A 114 36.78 11.58 -11.41
CA GLY A 114 36.79 12.91 -12.04
C GLY A 114 37.96 13.78 -11.59
N TYR A 115 38.32 14.75 -12.44
CA TYR A 115 39.47 15.62 -12.23
C TYR A 115 39.21 16.64 -11.09
N LYS A 116 40.20 16.80 -10.20
CA LYS A 116 40.17 17.72 -9.04
C LYS A 116 41.37 18.67 -9.13
N PRO A 117 41.18 19.92 -9.56
CA PRO A 117 42.25 20.92 -9.59
C PRO A 117 42.79 21.26 -8.20
N ASP A 118 44.11 21.42 -8.08
CA ASP A 118 44.80 21.74 -6.82
C ASP A 118 44.57 23.18 -6.31
N ARG A 119 44.15 24.10 -7.18
CA ARG A 119 43.95 25.51 -6.83
C ARG A 119 42.86 26.18 -7.68
N LEU A 120 41.85 26.76 -7.01
CA LEU A 120 40.83 27.60 -7.62
C LEU A 120 41.26 29.07 -7.54
N ILE A 121 41.42 29.74 -8.68
CA ILE A 121 41.82 31.15 -8.73
C ILE A 121 40.60 32.06 -8.47
N GLY A 122 39.38 31.58 -8.70
CA GLY A 122 38.14 32.32 -8.45
C GLY A 122 37.87 33.45 -9.43
N GLU A 123 38.61 33.51 -10.55
CA GLU A 123 38.28 34.41 -11.66
C GLU A 123 37.06 33.88 -12.41
N THR A 124 35.89 34.41 -12.07
CA THR A 124 34.64 34.06 -12.73
C THR A 124 34.46 34.92 -13.98
N GLU A 125 34.72 34.36 -15.15
CA GLU A 125 34.38 34.98 -16.43
C GLU A 125 33.26 34.21 -17.14
N PHE A 126 32.14 34.87 -17.40
CA PHE A 126 31.08 34.31 -18.23
C PHE A 126 31.43 34.54 -19.70
N ARG A 127 32.31 33.68 -20.25
CA ARG A 127 32.59 33.67 -21.70
C ARG A 127 31.74 32.62 -22.40
N ASN A 128 30.96 33.05 -23.38
CA ASN A 128 30.22 32.16 -24.29
C ASN A 128 29.29 31.16 -23.56
N VAL A 129 28.53 31.66 -22.58
CA VAL A 129 27.59 30.86 -21.77
C VAL A 129 26.37 30.48 -22.61
N HIS A 130 26.24 29.19 -22.92
CA HIS A 130 25.04 28.62 -23.56
C HIS A 130 24.36 27.68 -22.57
N PHE A 131 23.13 28.01 -22.21
CA PHE A 131 22.32 27.25 -21.25
C PHE A 131 21.36 26.30 -22.00
N GLY A 132 21.42 25.00 -21.68
CA GLY A 132 20.62 23.96 -22.33
C GLY A 132 19.79 23.15 -21.34
N TYR A 133 18.46 23.18 -21.48
CA TYR A 133 17.57 22.34 -20.68
C TYR A 133 17.61 20.87 -21.14
N PRO A 134 17.38 19.89 -20.24
CA PRO A 134 17.33 18.46 -20.56
C PRO A 134 16.35 18.10 -21.70
N SER A 135 15.32 18.93 -21.90
CA SER A 135 14.37 18.81 -23.01
C SER A 135 14.99 19.09 -24.40
N ARG A 136 16.25 19.54 -24.47
CA ARG A 136 16.99 19.88 -25.70
C ARG A 136 18.45 19.39 -25.60
N PRO A 137 18.70 18.09 -25.84
CA PRO A 137 20.00 17.44 -25.61
C PRO A 137 21.14 17.87 -26.56
N ASN A 138 20.85 18.62 -27.63
CA ASN A 138 21.83 18.97 -28.65
C ASN A 138 22.62 20.25 -28.36
N VAL A 139 22.55 20.78 -27.14
CA VAL A 139 23.28 22.00 -26.72
C VAL A 139 24.34 21.60 -25.70
N LYS A 140 25.63 21.77 -26.07
CA LYS A 140 26.78 21.42 -25.24
C LYS A 140 27.12 22.58 -24.28
N ILE A 141 27.39 22.25 -23.02
CA ILE A 141 27.67 23.22 -21.94
C ILE A 141 29.13 23.04 -21.50
N THR A 142 29.87 24.14 -21.34
CA THR A 142 31.28 24.13 -20.90
C THR A 142 31.53 25.12 -19.76
N LEU A 143 32.34 24.72 -18.77
CA LEU A 143 32.88 25.58 -17.71
C LEU A 143 34.40 25.72 -17.93
N ASP A 144 34.91 26.93 -18.11
CA ASP A 144 36.33 27.22 -18.39
C ASP A 144 36.92 26.43 -19.59
N GLY A 145 36.08 26.19 -20.61
CA GLY A 145 36.45 25.40 -21.79
C GLY A 145 36.39 23.88 -21.60
N TRP A 146 36.11 23.40 -20.38
CA TRP A 146 35.89 21.99 -20.07
C TRP A 146 34.41 21.65 -20.17
N ASP A 147 34.09 20.48 -20.72
CA ASP A 147 32.73 19.97 -20.71
C ASP A 147 32.29 19.68 -19.27
N ILE A 148 31.14 20.19 -18.86
CA ILE A 148 30.65 20.00 -17.48
C ILE A 148 30.41 18.53 -17.14
N TRP A 149 30.19 17.68 -18.16
CA TRP A 149 30.04 16.24 -18.00
C TRP A 149 31.35 15.53 -17.64
N THR A 150 32.52 16.18 -17.78
CA THR A 150 33.83 15.60 -17.45
C THR A 150 34.37 16.04 -16.09
N LEU A 151 33.68 16.92 -15.38
CA LEU A 151 34.09 17.44 -14.08
C LEU A 151 33.51 16.60 -12.92
N ASN A 152 34.25 16.50 -11.82
CA ASN A 152 33.74 15.83 -10.62
C ASN A 152 32.64 16.70 -9.98
N VAL A 153 31.46 16.12 -9.79
CA VAL A 153 30.26 16.83 -9.31
C VAL A 153 30.41 17.29 -7.86
N LYS A 154 31.06 16.47 -7.02
CA LYS A 154 31.28 16.81 -5.61
C LYS A 154 32.20 18.02 -5.47
N TRP A 155 33.28 18.05 -6.24
CA TRP A 155 34.18 19.20 -6.30
C TRP A 155 33.47 20.46 -6.82
N LEU A 156 32.61 20.33 -7.84
CA LEU A 156 31.85 21.47 -8.38
C LEU A 156 30.89 22.06 -7.33
N GLN A 157 30.20 21.21 -6.56
CA GLN A 157 29.30 21.62 -5.48
C GLN A 157 30.05 22.24 -4.28
N GLU A 158 31.26 21.78 -3.99
CA GLU A 158 32.11 22.32 -2.93
C GLU A 158 32.64 23.74 -3.26
N ASN A 159 32.81 24.04 -4.55
CA ASN A 159 33.37 25.32 -5.01
C ASN A 159 32.31 26.31 -5.54
N ILE A 160 31.03 25.91 -5.59
CA ILE A 160 29.91 26.77 -5.99
C ILE A 160 28.90 26.84 -4.85
N GLY A 161 28.83 28.00 -4.18
CA GLY A 161 27.75 28.32 -3.25
C GLY A 161 26.51 28.82 -3.99
N VAL A 162 25.35 28.23 -3.70
CA VAL A 162 24.06 28.67 -4.26
C VAL A 162 23.26 29.39 -3.19
N VAL A 163 22.79 30.61 -3.49
CA VAL A 163 21.84 31.36 -2.66
C VAL A 163 20.51 31.44 -3.39
N SER A 164 19.49 30.74 -2.87
CA SER A 164 18.14 30.71 -3.43
C SER A 164 17.26 31.81 -2.82
N GLN A 165 16.28 32.32 -3.59
CA GLN A 165 15.35 33.36 -3.14
C GLN A 165 14.44 32.89 -1.99
N GLU A 166 14.09 31.61 -1.96
CA GLU A 166 13.38 30.97 -0.83
C GLU A 166 14.35 30.02 -0.12
N PRO A 167 14.86 30.38 1.07
CA PRO A 167 15.84 29.56 1.77
C PRO A 167 15.18 28.34 2.42
N VAL A 168 15.73 27.16 2.17
CA VAL A 168 15.34 25.93 2.88
C VAL A 168 16.20 25.81 4.14
N LEU A 169 15.56 25.93 5.31
CA LEU A 169 16.23 25.85 6.61
C LEU A 169 15.90 24.51 7.29
N PHE A 170 16.91 23.84 7.83
CA PHE A 170 16.74 22.69 8.72
C PHE A 170 16.50 23.15 10.17
N ALA A 171 15.98 22.23 10.99
CA ALA A 171 15.38 22.49 12.31
C ALA A 171 16.25 23.24 13.33
N THR A 172 17.57 23.32 13.15
CA THR A 172 18.47 24.02 14.07
C THR A 172 19.46 24.88 13.30
N VAL A 173 19.72 26.09 13.79
CA VAL A 173 20.69 27.04 13.20
C VAL A 173 22.09 26.43 13.06
N ALA A 174 22.53 25.66 14.06
CA ALA A 174 23.83 24.98 14.02
C ALA A 174 23.95 23.96 12.87
N ARG A 175 22.84 23.37 12.42
CA ARG A 175 22.81 22.42 11.28
C ARG A 175 22.76 23.13 9.91
N ASN A 176 22.45 24.43 9.88
CA ASN A 176 22.36 25.20 8.64
C ASN A 176 23.67 25.91 8.28
N ILE A 177 24.60 26.05 9.23
CA ILE A 177 25.80 26.88 9.10
C ILE A 177 27.11 26.09 9.29
N LEU A 178 27.04 24.91 9.95
CA LEU A 178 28.15 23.96 10.11
C LEU A 178 27.97 22.76 9.17
#